data_AF-A0A7Y5CCW5-F1
#
_entry.id   AF-A0A7Y5CCW5-F1
#
_cell.length_a   1.000
_cell.length_b   1.000
_cell.length_c   1.000
_cell.angle_alpha   90.00
_cell.angle_beta   90.00
_cell.angle_gamma   90.00
#
_symmetry.space_group_name_H-M   'P 1'
#
loop_
_entity.id
_entity.type
_entity.pdbx_description
1 polymer ?
#
loop_
_entity_poly.entity_id
_entity_poly.type
_entity_poly.pdbx_seq_one_letter_code
_entity_poly.pdbx_strand_id
1 'polypeptide(L)' 'MEDLLTRHEAAARLRIGLRTLDRRLATGELKCYRLGDGPRAPVRITEAQLQAYLERQKMPYVQARAQELLERA' A
#
# COMPACT_ATOMS: atom_id res chain seq x y z
N MET A 1 0.07 -19.92 4.52
CA MET A 1 -1.23 -19.29 4.17
C MET A 1 -0.96 -17.80 4.10
N GLU A 2 -1.37 -17.13 3.03
CA GLU A 2 -1.28 -15.67 2.96
C GLU A 2 -2.42 -15.06 3.78
N ASP A 3 -2.10 -14.18 4.72
CA ASP A 3 -3.10 -13.49 5.53
C ASP A 3 -3.85 -12.46 4.69
N LEU A 4 -5.18 -12.62 4.62
CA LEU A 4 -6.08 -11.68 3.96
C LEU A 4 -6.62 -10.67 4.97
N LEU A 5 -6.05 -9.48 4.93
CA LEU A 5 -6.40 -8.38 5.82
C LEU A 5 -7.66 -7.68 5.35
N THR A 6 -8.49 -7.29 6.31
CA THR A 6 -9.56 -6.33 6.12
C THR A 6 -9.02 -4.93 5.91
N ARG A 7 -9.88 -4.00 5.49
CA ARG A 7 -9.52 -2.58 5.36
C ARG A 7 -9.01 -1.97 6.67
N HIS A 8 -9.59 -2.35 7.80
CA HIS A 8 -9.18 -1.82 9.10
C HIS A 8 -7.80 -2.31 9.50
N GLU A 9 -7.52 -3.60 9.32
CA GLU A 9 -6.22 -4.19 9.64
C GLU A 9 -5.13 -3.65 8.72
N ALA A 10 -5.41 -3.51 7.42
CA ALA A 10 -4.48 -2.90 6.47
C ALA A 10 -4.16 -1.44 6.82
N ALA A 11 -5.17 -0.65 7.21
CA ALA A 11 -4.97 0.72 7.65
C ALA A 11 -4.12 0.80 8.93
N ALA A 12 -4.38 -0.10 9.89
CA ALA A 12 -3.60 -0.20 11.12
C ALA A 12 -2.14 -0.58 10.84
N ARG A 13 -1.90 -1.56 9.97
CA ARG A 13 -0.54 -1.98 9.51
C ARG A 13 0.21 -0.82 8.87
N LEU A 14 -0.44 -0.07 7.99
CA LEU A 14 0.16 1.09 7.32
C LEU A 14 0.23 2.35 8.20
N ARG A 15 -0.42 2.34 9.39
CA ARG A 15 -0.58 3.50 10.28
C ARG A 15 -1.17 4.72 9.57
N ILE A 16 -2.21 4.50 8.74
CA ILE A 16 -2.93 5.56 8.03
C ILE A 16 -4.43 5.53 8.36
N GLY A 17 -5.12 6.65 8.16
CA GLY A 17 -6.58 6.71 8.30
C GLY A 17 -7.30 5.92 7.19
N LEU A 18 -8.48 5.37 7.51
CA LEU A 18 -9.32 4.61 6.57
C LEU A 18 -9.65 5.40 5.30
N ARG A 19 -9.93 6.71 5.43
CA ARG A 19 -10.18 7.59 4.27
C ARG A 19 -8.99 7.64 3.32
N THR A 20 -7.77 7.65 3.85
CA THR A 20 -6.55 7.61 3.05
C THR A 20 -6.40 6.25 2.38
N LEU A 21 -6.62 5.16 3.12
CA LEU A 21 -6.59 3.81 2.55
C LEU A 21 -7.59 3.67 1.41
N ASP A 22 -8.86 4.03 1.63
CA ASP A 22 -9.92 3.96 0.63
C ASP A 22 -9.57 4.78 -0.63
N ARG A 23 -8.96 5.97 -0.45
CA ARG A 23 -8.45 6.76 -1.59
C ARG A 23 -7.38 6.01 -2.36
N ARG A 24 -6.39 5.40 -1.69
CA ARG A 24 -5.30 4.63 -2.34
C ARG A 24 -5.81 3.39 -3.06
N LEU A 25 -6.86 2.76 -2.53
CA LEU A 25 -7.56 1.65 -3.18
C LEU A 25 -8.36 2.13 -4.40
N ALA A 26 -9.02 3.29 -4.30
CA ALA A 26 -9.78 3.88 -5.39
C ALA A 26 -8.89 4.37 -6.54
N THR A 27 -7.72 4.92 -6.25
CA THR A 27 -6.74 5.34 -7.26
C THR A 27 -5.93 4.18 -7.84
N GLY A 28 -6.06 2.97 -7.28
CA GLY A 28 -5.30 1.79 -7.71
C GLY A 28 -3.83 1.80 -7.27
N GLU A 29 -3.42 2.76 -6.43
CA GLU A 29 -2.07 2.82 -5.87
C GLU A 29 -1.78 1.63 -4.96
N LEU A 30 -2.80 1.16 -4.23
CA LEU A 30 -2.74 -0.05 -3.43
C LEU A 30 -3.62 -1.14 -4.08
N LYS A 31 -3.02 -2.30 -4.34
CA LYS A 31 -3.74 -3.47 -4.87
C LYS A 31 -4.60 -4.10 -3.78
N CYS A 32 -5.73 -4.67 -4.20
CA CYS A 32 -6.62 -5.43 -3.33
C CYS A 32 -7.43 -6.46 -4.11
N TYR A 33 -8.00 -7.41 -3.39
CA TYR A 33 -9.03 -8.32 -3.87
C TYR A 33 -10.40 -7.80 -3.45
N ARG A 34 -11.34 -7.77 -4.40
CA ARG A 34 -12.75 -7.51 -4.13
C ARG A 34 -13.51 -8.83 -4.19
N LEU A 35 -14.25 -9.13 -3.14
CA LEU A 35 -15.08 -10.33 -3.05
C LEU A 35 -16.48 -9.99 -3.58
N GLY A 36 -16.65 -10.08 -4.89
CA GLY A 36 -17.89 -9.77 -5.62
C GLY A 36 -17.84 -8.43 -6.37
N ASP A 37 -18.90 -8.17 -7.13
CA ASP A 37 -18.93 -7.10 -8.16
C ASP A 37 -19.68 -5.82 -7.75
N GLY A 38 -20.16 -5.76 -6.50
CA GLY A 38 -20.93 -4.62 -6.00
C GLY A 38 -20.06 -3.46 -5.48
N PRO A 39 -20.61 -2.23 -5.40
CA PRO A 39 -19.93 -1.07 -4.80
C PRO A 39 -19.62 -1.26 -3.31
N ARG A 40 -20.28 -2.22 -2.65
CA ARG A 40 -20.06 -2.61 -1.25
C ARG A 40 -19.34 -3.95 -1.10
N ALA A 41 -18.77 -4.49 -2.18
CA ALA A 41 -18.03 -5.74 -2.15
C ALA A 41 -16.91 -5.67 -1.08
N PRO A 42 -16.80 -6.68 -0.19
CA PRO A 42 -15.74 -6.73 0.80
C PRO A 42 -14.37 -6.67 0.14
N VAL A 43 -13.51 -5.81 0.66
CA VAL A 43 -12.12 -5.68 0.22
C VAL A 43 -11.21 -6.50 1.12
N ARG A 44 -10.29 -7.24 0.52
CA ARG A 44 -9.21 -7.98 1.19
C ARG A 44 -7.86 -7.60 0.59
N ILE A 45 -6.86 -7.46 1.46
CA ILE A 45 -5.52 -7.03 1.08
C ILE A 45 -4.54 -8.04 1.66
N THR A 46 -3.60 -8.52 0.86
CA THR A 46 -2.53 -9.42 1.34
C THR A 46 -1.37 -8.61 1.90
N GLU A 47 -0.60 -9.23 2.78
CA GLU A 47 0.65 -8.64 3.29
C GLU A 47 1.61 -8.29 2.15
N ALA A 48 1.72 -9.16 1.13
CA ALA A 48 2.57 -8.92 -0.04
C ALA A 48 2.17 -7.65 -0.81
N GLN A 49 0.87 -7.36 -0.93
CA GLN A 49 0.39 -6.13 -1.56
C GLN A 49 0.72 -4.88 -0.73
N LEU A 50 0.62 -4.96 0.60
CA LEU A 50 1.04 -3.86 1.49
C LEU A 50 2.54 -3.61 1.38
N GLN A 51 3.34 -4.66 1.40
CA GLN A 51 4.79 -4.57 1.30
C GLN A 51 5.22 -3.95 -0.05
N ALA A 52 4.65 -4.43 -1.17
CA ALA A 52 4.91 -3.87 -2.49
C ALA A 52 4.54 -2.38 -2.58
N TYR A 53 3.45 -1.97 -1.93
CA TYR A 53 3.07 -0.56 -1.83
C TYR A 53 4.12 0.25 -1.04
N LEU A 54 4.56 -0.25 0.12
CA LEU A 54 5.57 0.41 0.94
C LEU A 54 6.92 0.55 0.22
N GLU A 55 7.35 -0.47 -0.49
CA GLU A 55 8.58 -0.43 -1.28
C GLU A 55 8.51 0.63 -2.37
N ARG A 56 7.38 0.71 -3.08
CA ARG A 56 7.15 1.75 -4.09
C ARG A 56 7.20 3.17 -3.50
N GLN A 57 6.72 3.36 -2.27
CA GLN A 57 6.79 4.66 -1.58
C GLN A 57 8.19 5.02 -1.10
N LYS A 58 9.05 4.03 -0.81
CA LYS A 58 10.44 4.25 -0.36
C LYS A 58 11.38 4.59 -1.52
N MET A 59 11.16 4.03 -2.71
CA MET A 59 12.05 4.16 -3.87
C MET A 59 12.41 5.62 -4.23
N PRO A 60 11.48 6.59 -4.27
CA PRO A 60 11.81 7.98 -4.61
C PRO A 60 12.82 8.61 -3.64
N TYR A 61 12.71 8.31 -2.34
CA TYR A 61 13.59 8.86 -1.31
C TYR A 61 14.98 8.21 -1.31
N VAL A 62 15.03 6.88 -1.43
CA VAL A 62 16.29 6.14 -1.40
C VAL A 62 17.16 6.47 -2.63
N GLN A 63 16.55 6.58 -3.81
CA GLN A 63 17.26 6.94 -5.05
C GLN A 63 17.83 8.35 -4.99
N ALA A 64 17.03 9.34 -4.57
CA ALA A 64 17.48 10.71 -4.41
C ALA A 64 18.64 10.83 -3.41
N ARG A 65 18.56 10.09 -2.29
CA ARG A 65 19.61 10.10 -1.26
C ARG A 65 20.89 9.39 -1.71
N ALA A 66 20.77 8.29 -2.45
CA ALA A 66 21.91 7.58 -3.02
C ALA A 66 22.66 8.44 -4.05
N GLN A 67 21.92 9.18 -4.88
CA GLN A 67 22.49 10.11 -5.85
C GLN A 67 23.24 11.27 -5.17
N GLU A 68 22.65 11.90 -4.14
CA GLU A 68 23.30 12.97 -3.37
C GLU A 68 24.63 12.52 -2.73
N LEU A 69 24.72 11.26 -2.28
CA LEU A 69 25.95 10.71 -1.69
C LEU A 69 27.02 10.42 -2.74
N LEU A 70 26.63 9.93 -3.92
CA LEU A 70 27.55 9.70 -5.05
C LEU A 70 28.11 11.01 -5.61
N GLU A 71 27.32 12.07 -5.66
CA GLU A 71 27.75 13.39 -6.15
C GLU A 71 28.67 14.14 -5.16
N ARG A 72 28.71 13.72 -3.90
CA ARG A 72 29.54 14.31 -2.84
C ARG A 72 30.85 13.56 -2.54
N ALA A 73 31.03 12.37 -3.11
CA ALA A 73 32.21 11.52 -2.95
C ALA A 73 33.22 11.76 -4.08
#